data_AF-A0A9E3I3Y8-F1
#
_entry.id   AF-A0A9E3I3Y8-F1
#
_cell.length_a   1.000
_cell.length_b   1.000
_cell.length_c   1.000
_cell.angle_alpha   90.00
_cell.angle_beta   90.00
_cell.angle_gamma   90.00
#
_symmetry.space_group_name_H-M   'P 1'
#
loop_
_entity.id
_entity.type
_entity.pdbx_description
1 polymer ?
#
loop_
_entity_poly.entity_id
_entity_poly.type
_entity_poly.pdbx_seq_one_letter_code
_entity_poly.pdbx_strand_id
1 'polypeptide(L)'
;MDIEELRQQINSGELKINESDNCIKSGNLIDNEGKFVEYEINHGWDIISANSCDRQWTLFNMKLSEYIEEQGYSEEELGAVLSGIQVEHAHWDWFKKSITYCSDGYEWFYMFANEKPQGACLIYHPKDSIIDSENIFYIEFVAVAPWNRDNPMAKREFKGIGSAIIMCVLDFAISTLGLKPGFSLHSLPQAIGYYKKIGMENYPERDKPNLAYFEMPRAKAAEMLGAA
;
A
#
# COMPACT_ATOMS: atom_id res chain seq x y z
N MET A 1 -10.16 22.16 11.87
CA MET A 1 -9.15 22.32 10.81
C MET A 1 -9.78 21.80 9.55
N ASP A 2 -9.96 22.65 8.53
CA ASP A 2 -10.57 22.24 7.28
C ASP A 2 -9.55 21.44 6.44
N ILE A 3 -9.97 20.24 6.00
CA ILE A 3 -9.15 19.32 5.21
C ILE A 3 -8.79 19.95 3.87
N GLU A 4 -9.70 20.72 3.29
CA GLU A 4 -9.49 21.38 1.99
C GLU A 4 -8.50 22.56 2.10
N GLU A 5 -8.59 23.36 3.16
CA GLU A 5 -7.62 24.44 3.43
C GLU A 5 -6.20 23.88 3.59
N LEU A 6 -6.03 22.78 4.33
CA LEU A 6 -4.71 22.13 4.47
C LEU A 6 -4.17 21.61 3.14
N ARG A 7 -5.01 20.98 2.31
CA ARG A 7 -4.62 20.53 0.97
C ARG A 7 -4.16 21.70 0.12
N GLN A 8 -4.87 22.83 0.17
CA GLN A 8 -4.48 24.04 -0.55
C GLN A 8 -3.11 24.56 -0.10
N GLN A 9 -2.85 24.63 1.21
CA GLN A 9 -1.57 25.07 1.77
C GLN A 9 -0.39 24.17 1.38
N ILE A 10 -0.60 22.85 1.31
CA ILE A 10 0.41 21.91 0.83
C ILE A 10 0.65 22.11 -0.67
N ASN A 11 -0.43 22.24 -1.45
CA ASN A 11 -0.33 22.39 -2.90
C ASN A 11 0.28 23.75 -3.31
N SER A 12 0.10 24.80 -2.51
CA SER A 12 0.74 26.12 -2.72
C SER A 12 2.21 26.17 -2.27
N GLY A 13 2.69 25.14 -1.55
CA GLY A 13 4.04 25.08 -1.01
C GLY A 13 4.25 25.95 0.24
N GLU A 14 3.16 26.42 0.88
CA GLU A 14 3.19 27.15 2.15
C GLU A 14 3.58 26.23 3.31
N LEU A 15 3.19 24.96 3.25
CA LEU A 15 3.68 23.90 4.13
C LEU A 15 4.87 23.20 3.46
N LYS A 16 6.06 23.40 4.02
CA LYS A 16 7.29 22.70 3.60
C LYS A 16 7.68 21.67 4.66
N ILE A 17 8.17 20.52 4.18
CA ILE A 17 8.69 19.45 5.02
C ILE A 17 9.96 19.96 5.72
N ASN A 18 10.07 19.74 7.04
CA ASN A 18 11.38 19.57 7.65
C ASN A 18 11.87 18.20 7.20
N GLU A 19 12.94 18.15 6.41
CA GLU A 19 13.65 16.92 6.04
C GLU A 19 14.14 16.22 7.33
N SER A 20 13.26 15.53 8.04
CA SER A 20 13.70 14.49 8.94
C SER A 20 13.95 13.27 8.07
N ASP A 21 15.18 12.78 8.13
CA ASP A 21 15.66 11.61 7.42
C ASP A 21 14.94 10.37 7.98
N ASN A 22 13.73 10.13 7.48
CA ASN A 22 12.81 9.08 7.95
C ASN A 22 12.95 7.79 7.13
N CYS A 23 13.97 7.72 6.27
CA CYS A 23 14.25 6.54 5.46
C CYS A 23 14.70 5.40 6.36
N ILE A 24 13.92 4.32 6.40
CA ILE A 24 14.23 3.13 7.19
C ILE A 24 14.73 1.96 6.34
N LYS A 25 14.57 2.05 5.01
CA LYS A 25 15.00 1.02 4.07
C LYS A 25 15.22 1.64 2.70
N SER A 26 16.32 1.28 2.07
CA SER A 26 16.54 1.52 0.64
C SER A 26 16.89 0.22 -0.09
N GLY A 27 16.77 0.24 -1.41
CA GLY A 27 17.12 -0.88 -2.24
C GLY A 27 16.94 -0.57 -3.72
N ASN A 28 16.90 -1.62 -4.55
CA ASN A 28 16.72 -1.47 -5.98
C ASN A 28 15.49 -2.23 -6.46
N LEU A 29 14.72 -1.56 -7.31
CA LEU A 29 13.69 -2.16 -8.17
C LEU A 29 14.25 -2.38 -9.56
N ILE A 30 13.64 -3.29 -10.31
CA ILE A 30 13.88 -3.45 -11.74
C ILE A 30 12.67 -2.90 -12.46
N ASP A 31 12.89 -1.93 -13.33
CA ASP A 31 11.82 -1.36 -14.16
C ASP A 31 11.42 -2.28 -15.33
N ASN A 32 10.47 -1.83 -16.15
CA ASN A 32 9.98 -2.59 -17.29
C ASN A 32 10.98 -2.69 -18.47
N GLU A 33 12.08 -1.95 -18.42
CA GLU A 33 13.20 -2.01 -19.35
C GLU A 33 14.38 -2.85 -18.81
N GLY A 34 14.26 -3.34 -17.57
CA GLY A 34 15.30 -4.14 -16.92
C GLY A 34 16.38 -3.31 -16.23
N LYS A 35 16.19 -1.99 -16.09
CA LYS A 35 17.12 -1.10 -15.41
C LYS A 35 16.86 -1.07 -13.91
N PHE A 36 17.95 -0.98 -13.15
CA PHE A 36 17.88 -0.77 -11.70
C PHE A 36 17.49 0.66 -11.37
N VAL A 37 16.48 0.80 -10.52
CA VAL A 37 16.00 2.08 -9.99
C VAL A 37 16.03 2.00 -8.47
N GLU A 38 16.69 2.97 -7.85
CA GLU A 38 16.74 3.07 -6.40
C GLU A 38 15.36 3.41 -5.84
N TYR A 39 15.03 2.78 -4.71
CA TYR A 39 13.86 3.12 -3.92
C TYR A 39 14.22 3.38 -2.48
N GLU A 40 13.37 4.14 -1.81
CA GLU A 40 13.40 4.40 -0.38
C GLU A 40 12.03 4.10 0.22
N ILE A 41 12.01 3.62 1.46
CA ILE A 41 10.81 3.48 2.29
C ILE A 41 10.99 4.36 3.51
N ASN A 42 10.10 5.34 3.60
CA ASN A 42 10.05 6.27 4.71
C ASN A 42 9.01 5.80 5.73
N HIS A 43 9.34 5.92 7.01
CA HIS A 43 8.46 5.60 8.14
C HIS A 43 8.00 6.87 8.85
N GLY A 44 6.75 6.87 9.30
CA GLY A 44 6.18 7.94 10.10
C GLY A 44 5.04 8.68 9.40
N TRP A 45 4.25 9.37 10.20
CA TRP A 45 3.10 10.12 9.71
C TRP A 45 3.56 11.32 8.88
N ASP A 46 3.30 11.27 7.58
CA ASP A 46 3.65 12.33 6.63
C ASP A 46 2.44 12.66 5.74
N ILE A 47 1.76 13.75 6.11
CA ILE A 47 0.60 14.26 5.41
C ILE A 47 0.92 14.72 3.97
N ILE A 48 2.17 15.10 3.70
CA ILE A 48 2.61 15.55 2.37
C ILE A 48 2.82 14.33 1.47
N SER A 49 3.43 13.26 1.98
CA SER A 49 3.49 11.97 1.28
C SER A 49 2.09 11.41 0.99
N ALA A 50 1.17 11.49 1.95
CA ALA A 50 -0.23 11.10 1.75
C ALA A 50 -0.91 11.91 0.62
N ASN A 51 -0.76 13.23 0.62
CA ASN A 51 -1.27 14.10 -0.44
C ASN A 51 -0.61 13.80 -1.80
N SER A 52 0.68 13.45 -1.81
CA SER A 52 1.41 13.09 -3.03
C SER A 52 0.86 11.80 -3.66
N CYS A 53 0.55 10.79 -2.85
CA CYS A 53 -0.15 9.58 -3.30
C CYS A 53 -1.49 9.96 -3.95
N ASP A 54 -2.34 10.71 -3.24
CA ASP A 54 -3.66 11.09 -3.74
C ASP A 54 -3.56 11.84 -5.07
N ARG A 55 -2.69 12.85 -5.16
CA ARG A 55 -2.55 13.68 -6.36
C ARG A 55 -2.05 12.86 -7.54
N GLN A 56 -0.95 12.13 -7.38
CA GLN A 56 -0.31 11.45 -8.50
C GLN A 56 -1.11 10.24 -8.98
N TRP A 57 -1.70 9.48 -8.05
CA TRP A 57 -2.48 8.30 -8.40
C TRP A 57 -3.81 8.70 -9.03
N THR A 58 -4.46 9.77 -8.54
CA THR A 58 -5.67 10.33 -9.16
C THR A 58 -5.39 10.83 -10.58
N LEU A 59 -4.31 11.58 -10.80
CA LEU A 59 -3.95 12.06 -12.14
C LEU A 59 -3.70 10.92 -13.12
N PHE A 60 -3.05 9.83 -12.70
CA PHE A 60 -2.87 8.67 -13.56
C PHE A 60 -4.21 8.00 -13.88
N ASN A 61 -5.09 7.84 -12.88
CA ASN A 61 -6.39 7.23 -13.08
C ASN A 61 -7.29 8.06 -14.01
N MET A 62 -7.23 9.39 -13.95
CA MET A 62 -7.94 10.25 -14.89
C MET A 62 -7.47 10.01 -16.33
N LYS A 63 -6.14 9.97 -16.56
CA LYS A 63 -5.57 9.65 -17.88
C LYS A 63 -5.96 8.25 -18.36
N LEU A 64 -6.01 7.29 -17.44
CA LEU A 64 -6.43 5.92 -17.75
C LEU A 64 -7.90 5.87 -18.15
N SER A 65 -8.78 6.59 -17.45
CA SER A 65 -10.19 6.73 -17.80
C SER A 65 -10.37 7.36 -19.18
N GLU A 66 -9.68 8.47 -19.46
CA GLU A 66 -9.68 9.14 -20.77
C GLU A 66 -9.23 8.17 -21.88
N TYR A 67 -8.13 7.44 -21.66
CA TYR A 67 -7.63 6.44 -22.61
C TYR A 67 -8.66 5.35 -22.91
N ILE A 68 -9.35 4.84 -21.89
CA ILE A 68 -10.37 3.78 -22.03
C ILE A 68 -11.57 4.28 -22.83
N GLU A 69 -12.02 5.51 -22.58
CA GLU A 69 -13.11 6.14 -23.32
C GLU A 69 -12.74 6.30 -24.81
N GLU A 70 -11.51 6.70 -25.11
CA GLU A 70 -11.01 6.85 -26.49
C GLU A 70 -10.92 5.54 -27.27
N GLN A 71 -10.76 4.38 -26.59
CA GLN A 71 -10.69 3.09 -27.28
C GLN A 71 -12.04 2.64 -27.86
N GLY A 72 -13.16 3.22 -27.43
CA GLY A 72 -14.49 2.88 -27.94
C GLY A 72 -14.87 1.42 -27.68
N TYR A 73 -14.45 0.84 -26.54
CA TYR A 73 -14.79 -0.52 -26.15
C TYR A 73 -16.30 -0.77 -26.18
N SER A 74 -16.71 -1.96 -26.62
CA SER A 74 -18.08 -2.43 -26.42
C SER A 74 -18.39 -2.59 -24.93
N GLU A 75 -19.68 -2.68 -24.55
CA GLU A 75 -20.06 -2.84 -23.14
C GLU A 75 -19.42 -4.08 -22.48
N GLU A 76 -19.27 -5.18 -23.23
CA GLU A 76 -18.66 -6.42 -22.75
C GLU A 76 -17.14 -6.26 -22.54
N GLU A 77 -16.46 -5.63 -23.49
CA GLU A 77 -15.03 -5.33 -23.40
C GLU A 77 -14.73 -4.33 -22.27
N LEU A 78 -15.59 -3.32 -22.11
CA LEU A 78 -15.48 -2.34 -21.05
C LEU A 78 -15.61 -3.00 -19.68
N GLY A 79 -16.57 -3.91 -19.50
CA GLY A 79 -16.70 -4.70 -18.28
C GLY A 79 -15.43 -5.49 -17.95
N ALA A 80 -14.84 -6.16 -18.94
CA ALA A 80 -13.59 -6.89 -18.78
C ALA A 80 -12.42 -5.97 -18.42
N VAL A 81 -12.28 -4.84 -19.11
CA VAL A 81 -11.25 -3.83 -18.83
C VAL A 81 -11.41 -3.30 -17.42
N LEU A 82 -12.58 -2.76 -17.05
CA LEU A 82 -12.86 -2.20 -15.73
C LEU A 82 -12.61 -3.19 -14.59
N SER A 83 -12.91 -4.48 -14.79
CA SER A 83 -12.61 -5.53 -13.82
C SER A 83 -11.10 -5.73 -13.60
N GLY A 84 -10.29 -5.53 -14.64
CA GLY A 84 -8.83 -5.71 -14.61
C GLY A 84 -8.07 -4.55 -13.95
N ILE A 85 -8.56 -3.32 -14.08
CA ILE A 85 -7.91 -2.10 -13.55
C ILE A 85 -8.20 -1.84 -12.06
N GLN A 86 -8.97 -2.70 -11.38
CA GLN A 86 -9.25 -2.61 -9.94
C GLN A 86 -9.69 -1.20 -9.53
N VAL A 87 -10.68 -0.64 -10.25
CA VAL A 87 -11.11 0.79 -10.21
C VAL A 87 -11.83 1.19 -8.91
N GLU A 88 -11.74 0.42 -7.84
CA GLU A 88 -12.35 0.78 -6.54
C GLU A 88 -11.53 1.90 -5.87
N HIS A 89 -11.53 3.09 -6.48
CA HIS A 89 -10.67 4.22 -6.18
C HIS A 89 -11.32 5.27 -5.28
N ALA A 90 -12.61 5.16 -4.95
CA ALA A 90 -13.27 6.06 -4.00
C ALA A 90 -12.81 5.85 -2.54
N HIS A 91 -12.13 4.73 -2.24
CA HIS A 91 -11.75 4.33 -0.88
C HIS A 91 -10.31 4.69 -0.47
N TRP A 92 -9.58 5.42 -1.31
CA TRP A 92 -8.13 5.65 -1.15
C TRP A 92 -7.73 7.12 -1.02
N ASP A 93 -8.54 7.92 -0.33
CA ASP A 93 -8.13 9.26 0.15
C ASP A 93 -7.11 9.10 1.28
N TRP A 94 -5.84 8.95 0.92
CA TRP A 94 -4.74 8.75 1.86
C TRP A 94 -4.55 9.95 2.76
N PHE A 95 -4.79 11.16 2.26
CA PHE A 95 -4.75 12.37 3.06
C PHE A 95 -5.76 12.33 4.20
N LYS A 96 -7.03 12.07 3.90
CA LYS A 96 -8.09 11.97 4.91
C LYS A 96 -7.86 10.80 5.86
N LYS A 97 -7.36 9.67 5.36
CA LYS A 97 -6.93 8.54 6.20
C LYS A 97 -5.81 8.96 7.15
N SER A 98 -4.82 9.73 6.69
CA SER A 98 -3.73 10.21 7.53
C SER A 98 -4.22 11.08 8.68
N ILE A 99 -5.24 11.91 8.46
CA ILE A 99 -5.86 12.71 9.52
C ILE A 99 -6.68 11.85 10.48
N THR A 100 -7.28 10.76 9.98
CA THR A 100 -8.13 9.86 10.78
C THR A 100 -7.31 8.89 11.64
N TYR A 101 -6.17 8.43 11.12
CA TYR A 101 -5.34 7.39 11.71
C TYR A 101 -3.96 7.94 12.09
N CYS A 102 -3.94 8.86 13.06
CA CYS A 102 -2.71 9.54 13.51
C CYS A 102 -2.38 9.31 15.00
N SER A 103 -3.03 8.35 15.67
CA SER A 103 -2.70 7.98 17.06
C SER A 103 -1.52 7.01 17.12
N ASP A 104 -0.86 6.92 18.27
CA ASP A 104 0.35 6.12 18.52
C ASP A 104 0.29 4.63 18.09
N GLY A 105 -0.90 4.04 18.02
CA GLY A 105 -1.07 2.67 17.53
C GLY A 105 -0.99 2.52 16.01
N TYR A 106 -0.89 3.61 15.24
CA TYR A 106 -0.83 3.59 13.79
C TYR A 106 0.56 3.98 13.27
N GLU A 107 1.09 3.18 12.36
CA GLU A 107 2.37 3.43 11.71
C GLU A 107 2.21 3.53 10.20
N TRP A 108 2.82 4.56 9.64
CA TRP A 108 2.73 4.91 8.23
C TRP A 108 4.04 4.62 7.50
N PHE A 109 3.93 4.10 6.29
CA PHE A 109 5.05 3.78 5.43
C PHE A 109 4.76 4.21 4.00
N TYR A 110 5.74 4.88 3.39
CA TYR A 110 5.64 5.35 2.01
C TYR A 110 6.88 4.94 1.24
N MET A 111 6.68 4.27 0.10
CA MET A 111 7.75 3.84 -0.77
C MET A 111 7.87 4.79 -1.96
N PHE A 112 9.07 5.34 -2.19
CA PHE A 112 9.37 6.25 -3.27
C PHE A 112 10.41 5.64 -4.22
N ALA A 113 10.24 5.88 -5.51
CA ALA A 113 11.24 5.64 -6.55
C ALA A 113 10.95 6.58 -7.72
N ASN A 114 11.98 7.08 -8.42
CA ASN A 114 11.82 8.11 -9.45
C ASN A 114 11.02 9.33 -8.96
N GLU A 115 11.29 9.81 -7.73
CA GLU A 115 10.66 10.99 -7.12
C GLU A 115 9.12 10.93 -6.98
N LYS A 116 8.54 9.73 -7.08
CA LYS A 116 7.08 9.53 -6.96
C LYS A 116 6.72 8.36 -6.04
N PRO A 117 5.56 8.44 -5.35
CA PRO A 117 5.12 7.39 -4.44
C PRO A 117 4.71 6.15 -5.23
N GLN A 118 5.42 5.05 -5.00
CA GLN A 118 5.21 3.75 -5.62
C GLN A 118 4.26 2.87 -4.82
N GLY A 119 4.21 3.05 -3.51
CA GLY A 119 3.33 2.31 -2.61
C GLY A 119 3.19 2.98 -1.25
N ALA A 120 2.13 2.64 -0.54
CA ALA A 120 1.85 3.12 0.80
C ALA A 120 1.27 1.99 1.66
N CYS A 121 1.63 1.97 2.94
CA CYS A 121 1.16 1.02 3.92
C CYS A 121 0.84 1.73 5.24
N LEU A 122 -0.28 1.37 5.85
CA LEU A 122 -0.69 1.76 7.19
C LEU A 122 -0.92 0.48 7.99
N ILE A 123 -0.29 0.38 9.15
CA ILE A 123 -0.56 -0.68 10.11
C ILE A 123 -1.16 -0.14 11.39
N TYR A 124 -1.88 -1.01 12.10
CA TYR A 124 -2.29 -0.83 13.47
C TYR A 124 -1.61 -1.86 14.37
N HIS A 125 -1.13 -1.42 15.52
CA HIS A 125 -0.48 -2.27 16.52
C HIS A 125 -0.78 -1.83 17.96
N PRO A 126 -0.69 -2.75 18.93
CA PRO A 126 -0.62 -4.19 18.74
C PRO A 126 -1.97 -4.78 18.31
N LYS A 127 -1.92 -5.99 17.75
CA LYS A 127 -3.09 -6.82 17.41
C LYS A 127 -2.88 -8.23 17.93
N ASP A 128 -3.86 -8.78 18.63
CA ASP A 128 -3.83 -10.19 19.04
C ASP A 128 -3.91 -11.11 17.81
N SER A 129 -2.94 -12.03 17.72
CA SER A 129 -2.95 -13.13 16.77
C SER A 129 -4.14 -14.06 17.01
N ILE A 130 -4.82 -14.47 15.93
CA ILE A 130 -5.86 -15.51 16.05
C ILE A 130 -5.26 -16.90 16.30
N ILE A 131 -4.02 -17.11 15.89
CA ILE A 131 -3.31 -18.39 15.96
C ILE A 131 -2.91 -18.71 17.40
N ASP A 132 -2.31 -17.74 18.11
CA ASP A 132 -1.75 -17.99 19.44
C ASP A 132 -1.92 -16.84 20.45
N SER A 133 -2.71 -15.81 20.12
CA SER A 133 -2.97 -14.64 20.98
C SER A 133 -1.75 -13.79 21.32
N GLU A 134 -0.61 -13.99 20.67
CA GLU A 134 0.55 -13.11 20.81
C GLU A 134 0.36 -11.79 20.05
N ASN A 135 1.11 -10.77 20.44
CA ASN A 135 1.06 -9.45 19.81
C ASN A 135 1.76 -9.46 18.45
N ILE A 136 0.96 -9.27 17.39
CA ILE A 136 1.37 -9.00 16.01
C ILE A 136 0.87 -7.59 15.60
N PHE A 137 0.95 -7.25 14.32
CA PHE A 137 0.32 -6.05 13.77
C PHE A 137 -0.78 -6.40 12.77
N TYR A 138 -1.69 -5.46 12.55
CA TYR A 138 -2.73 -5.52 11.54
C TYR A 138 -2.41 -4.55 10.40
N ILE A 139 -2.43 -4.99 9.15
CA ILE A 139 -2.35 -4.10 8.00
C ILE A 139 -3.74 -3.50 7.79
N GLU A 140 -3.90 -2.23 8.19
CA GLU A 140 -5.12 -1.46 7.99
C GLU A 140 -5.30 -1.17 6.49
N PHE A 141 -4.22 -0.75 5.84
CA PHE A 141 -4.21 -0.44 4.43
C PHE A 141 -2.86 -0.74 3.79
N VAL A 142 -2.88 -1.31 2.59
CA VAL A 142 -1.71 -1.41 1.72
C VAL A 142 -2.14 -1.22 0.27
N ALA A 143 -1.42 -0.38 -0.47
CA ALA A 143 -1.64 -0.25 -1.90
C ALA A 143 -0.35 0.06 -2.65
N VAL A 144 -0.35 -0.34 -3.92
CA VAL A 144 0.67 0.02 -4.91
C VAL A 144 0.12 1.05 -5.87
N ALA A 145 0.96 1.93 -6.39
CA ALA A 145 0.57 2.94 -7.37
C ALA A 145 -0.11 2.31 -8.60
N PRO A 146 -1.08 3.00 -9.24
CA PRO A 146 -1.87 2.42 -10.32
C PRO A 146 -1.04 2.06 -11.56
N TRP A 147 0.05 2.79 -11.87
CA TRP A 147 0.99 2.44 -12.94
C TRP A 147 1.81 1.17 -12.68
N ASN A 148 1.79 0.62 -11.47
CA ASN A 148 2.39 -0.67 -11.11
C ASN A 148 1.36 -1.82 -11.11
N ARG A 149 0.13 -1.56 -11.56
CA ARG A 149 -0.95 -2.55 -11.72
C ARG A 149 -1.17 -2.87 -13.19
N ASP A 150 -1.80 -4.01 -13.48
CA ASP A 150 -2.19 -4.31 -14.86
C ASP A 150 -3.25 -3.31 -15.30
N ASN A 151 -3.05 -2.70 -16.46
CA ASN A 151 -3.96 -1.72 -17.06
C ASN A 151 -3.76 -1.71 -18.59
N PRO A 152 -4.77 -1.28 -19.37
CA PRO A 152 -4.71 -1.27 -20.84
C PRO A 152 -3.82 -0.17 -21.43
N MET A 153 -3.45 0.86 -20.65
CA MET A 153 -2.72 2.03 -21.15
C MET A 153 -1.20 1.79 -21.20
N ALA A 154 -0.63 1.06 -20.23
CA ALA A 154 0.81 0.83 -20.15
C ALA A 154 1.18 -0.46 -19.40
N LYS A 155 2.36 -1.00 -19.72
CA LYS A 155 2.98 -2.07 -18.91
C LYS A 155 3.35 -1.53 -17.52
N ARG A 156 3.24 -2.38 -16.50
CA ARG A 156 3.67 -2.06 -15.12
C ARG A 156 5.08 -1.51 -15.12
N GLU A 157 5.31 -0.36 -14.48
CA GLU A 157 6.67 0.18 -14.33
C GLU A 157 7.52 -0.72 -13.44
N PHE A 158 6.99 -1.12 -12.28
CA PHE A 158 7.67 -1.97 -11.32
C PHE A 158 6.83 -3.18 -10.92
N LYS A 159 7.50 -4.25 -10.47
CA LYS A 159 6.90 -5.42 -9.83
C LYS A 159 7.46 -5.56 -8.42
N GLY A 160 6.72 -6.23 -7.53
CA GLY A 160 7.19 -6.56 -6.18
C GLY A 160 7.03 -5.45 -5.13
N ILE A 161 6.52 -4.27 -5.49
CA ILE A 161 6.29 -3.13 -4.58
C ILE A 161 5.54 -3.56 -3.30
N GLY A 162 4.41 -4.23 -3.45
CA GLY A 162 3.59 -4.67 -2.32
C GLY A 162 4.32 -5.64 -1.39
N SER A 163 5.14 -6.53 -1.95
CA SER A 163 5.95 -7.45 -1.14
C SER A 163 7.09 -6.72 -0.45
N ALA A 164 7.78 -5.80 -1.14
CA ALA A 164 8.88 -5.02 -0.58
C ALA A 164 8.44 -4.19 0.62
N ILE A 165 7.31 -3.48 0.51
CA ILE A 165 6.80 -2.68 1.64
C ILE A 165 6.32 -3.56 2.80
N ILE A 166 5.64 -4.69 2.54
CA ILE A 166 5.23 -5.61 3.60
C ILE A 166 6.43 -6.20 4.34
N MET A 167 7.50 -6.57 3.63
CA MET A 167 8.73 -7.07 4.26
C MET A 167 9.40 -6.01 5.14
N CYS A 168 9.47 -4.77 4.66
CA CYS A 168 9.99 -3.65 5.44
C CYS A 168 9.17 -3.41 6.72
N VAL A 169 7.85 -3.45 6.60
CA VAL A 169 6.93 -3.26 7.73
C VAL A 169 7.04 -4.40 8.76
N LEU A 170 7.17 -5.64 8.29
CA LEU A 170 7.38 -6.80 9.16
C LEU A 170 8.70 -6.69 9.94
N ASP A 171 9.79 -6.31 9.27
CA ASP A 171 11.09 -6.09 9.90
C ASP A 171 11.03 -4.97 10.94
N PHE A 172 10.40 -3.83 10.60
CA PHE A 172 10.17 -2.73 11.53
C PHE A 172 9.36 -3.16 12.75
N ALA A 173 8.26 -3.88 12.55
CA ALA A 173 7.39 -4.35 13.63
C ALA A 173 8.13 -5.24 14.65
N ILE A 174 9.05 -6.08 14.18
CA ILE A 174 9.83 -6.97 15.05
C ILE A 174 10.98 -6.20 15.72
N SER A 175 11.78 -5.50 14.92
CA SER A 175 13.01 -4.86 15.38
C SER A 175 12.78 -3.61 16.24
N THR A 176 11.72 -2.86 15.94
CA THR A 176 11.45 -1.55 16.53
C THR A 176 10.27 -1.60 17.51
N LEU A 177 9.17 -2.26 17.14
CA LEU A 177 7.98 -2.36 18.01
C LEU A 177 8.02 -3.55 18.98
N GLY A 178 8.98 -4.48 18.82
CA GLY A 178 9.12 -5.66 19.68
C GLY A 178 7.99 -6.69 19.53
N LEU A 179 7.27 -6.67 18.41
CA LEU A 179 6.17 -7.59 18.13
C LEU A 179 6.68 -8.98 17.74
N LYS A 180 5.81 -9.99 17.84
CA LYS A 180 6.13 -11.33 17.34
C LYS A 180 6.05 -11.35 15.81
N PRO A 181 6.84 -12.21 15.13
CA PRO A 181 6.70 -12.37 13.69
C PRO A 181 5.31 -12.89 13.34
N GLY A 182 4.64 -12.16 12.44
CA GLY A 182 3.26 -12.41 12.04
C GLY A 182 2.55 -11.09 11.78
N PHE A 183 1.49 -11.13 10.98
CA PHE A 183 0.61 -9.99 10.73
C PHE A 183 -0.71 -10.46 10.17
N SER A 184 -1.75 -9.65 10.30
CA SER A 184 -3.07 -9.95 9.77
C SER A 184 -3.66 -8.81 8.95
N LEU A 185 -4.68 -9.11 8.15
CA LEU A 185 -5.39 -8.14 7.32
C LEU A 185 -6.76 -8.66 6.91
N HIS A 186 -7.61 -7.76 6.45
CA HIS A 186 -8.81 -8.10 5.69
C HIS A 186 -8.55 -7.87 4.19
N SER A 187 -8.65 -8.94 3.40
CA SER A 187 -8.37 -8.92 1.97
C SER A 187 -9.63 -8.63 1.17
N LEU A 188 -9.49 -7.74 0.20
CA LEU A 188 -10.42 -7.65 -0.92
C LEU A 188 -10.39 -8.94 -1.75
N PRO A 189 -11.50 -9.35 -2.40
CA PRO A 189 -11.58 -10.59 -3.18
C PRO A 189 -10.45 -10.77 -4.21
N GLN A 190 -10.10 -9.69 -4.92
CA GLN A 190 -9.05 -9.67 -5.94
C GLN A 190 -7.64 -9.91 -5.40
N ALA A 191 -7.40 -9.65 -4.12
CA ALA A 191 -6.09 -9.79 -3.49
C ALA A 191 -5.89 -11.15 -2.77
N ILE A 192 -6.95 -11.96 -2.64
CA ILE A 192 -6.90 -13.26 -1.95
C ILE A 192 -5.82 -14.17 -2.52
N GLY A 193 -5.71 -14.24 -3.86
CA GLY A 193 -4.72 -15.09 -4.53
C GLY A 193 -3.28 -14.70 -4.17
N TYR A 194 -3.01 -13.40 -4.02
CA TYR A 194 -1.70 -12.89 -3.59
C TYR A 194 -1.40 -13.31 -2.15
N TYR A 195 -2.33 -13.08 -1.21
CA TYR A 195 -2.09 -13.39 0.21
C TYR A 195 -1.92 -14.89 0.47
N LYS A 196 -2.69 -15.74 -0.22
CA LYS A 196 -2.48 -17.20 -0.20
C LYS A 196 -1.11 -17.58 -0.75
N LYS A 197 -0.68 -16.95 -1.86
CA LYS A 197 0.61 -17.23 -2.49
C LYS A 197 1.80 -16.92 -1.58
N ILE A 198 1.73 -15.85 -0.78
CA ILE A 198 2.79 -15.52 0.18
C ILE A 198 2.70 -16.31 1.48
N GLY A 199 1.73 -17.23 1.61
CA GLY A 199 1.61 -18.15 2.74
C GLY A 199 0.70 -17.71 3.87
N MET A 200 -0.16 -16.71 3.66
CA MET A 200 -1.18 -16.36 4.65
C MET A 200 -2.33 -17.36 4.63
N GLU A 201 -2.91 -17.59 5.81
CA GLU A 201 -4.02 -18.49 6.03
C GLU A 201 -5.30 -17.68 6.28
N ASN A 202 -6.43 -18.14 5.74
CA ASN A 202 -7.72 -17.50 5.96
C ASN A 202 -8.38 -18.06 7.22
N TYR A 203 -8.94 -17.18 8.05
CA TYR A 203 -9.68 -17.54 9.25
C TYR A 203 -11.11 -16.98 9.16
N PRO A 204 -12.05 -17.76 8.59
CA PRO A 204 -13.41 -17.31 8.30
C PRO A 204 -14.19 -16.74 9.49
N GLU A 205 -13.85 -17.17 10.71
CA GLU A 205 -14.43 -16.70 11.96
C GLU A 205 -14.18 -15.20 12.23
N ARG A 206 -13.23 -14.58 11.52
CA ARG A 206 -12.93 -13.14 11.58
C ARG A 206 -13.33 -12.39 10.32
N ASP A 207 -13.91 -13.06 9.32
CA ASP A 207 -14.33 -12.41 8.09
C ASP A 207 -15.33 -11.28 8.35
N LYS A 208 -15.21 -10.21 7.57
CA LYS A 208 -16.19 -9.14 7.48
C LYS A 208 -17.01 -9.32 6.20
N PRO A 209 -18.19 -8.68 6.07
CA PRO A 209 -18.92 -8.66 4.81
C PRO A 209 -18.01 -8.25 3.65
N ASN A 210 -17.86 -9.14 2.66
CA ASN A 210 -17.02 -8.99 1.47
C ASN A 210 -15.50 -8.92 1.68
N LEU A 211 -15.00 -9.16 2.90
CA LEU A 211 -13.58 -9.12 3.19
C LEU A 211 -13.13 -10.34 4.00
N ALA A 212 -12.29 -11.16 3.38
CA ALA A 212 -11.74 -12.35 4.01
C ALA A 212 -10.58 -11.98 4.95
N TYR A 213 -10.61 -12.42 6.19
CA TYR A 213 -9.52 -12.21 7.14
C TYR A 213 -8.39 -13.21 6.88
N PHE A 214 -7.17 -12.70 6.79
CA PHE A 214 -5.96 -13.48 6.64
C PHE A 214 -4.98 -13.18 7.76
N GLU A 215 -4.24 -14.20 8.18
CA GLU A 215 -3.12 -14.06 9.10
C GLU A 215 -1.90 -14.81 8.57
N MET A 216 -0.72 -14.19 8.70
CA MET A 216 0.56 -14.77 8.34
C MET A 216 1.09 -15.62 9.51
N PRO A 217 1.24 -16.94 9.36
CA PRO A 217 1.81 -17.79 10.40
C PRO A 217 3.25 -17.40 10.73
N ARG A 218 3.64 -17.52 12.01
CA ARG A 218 4.98 -17.11 12.49
C ARG A 218 6.14 -17.71 11.71
N ALA A 219 6.07 -19.01 11.40
CA ALA A 219 7.12 -19.68 10.63
C ALA A 219 7.26 -19.08 9.22
N LYS A 220 6.13 -18.77 8.57
CA LYS A 220 6.10 -18.13 7.25
C LYS A 220 6.56 -16.68 7.28
N ALA A 221 6.19 -15.93 8.31
CA ALA A 221 6.72 -14.58 8.54
C ALA A 221 8.25 -14.59 8.71
N ALA A 222 8.79 -15.55 9.48
CA ALA A 222 10.24 -15.70 9.65
C ALA A 222 10.95 -16.10 8.35
N GLU A 223 10.38 -17.04 7.58
CA GLU A 223 10.88 -17.39 6.24
C GLU A 223 10.91 -16.17 5.31
N MET A 224 9.88 -15.32 5.36
CA MET A 224 9.78 -14.11 4.54
C MET A 224 10.92 -13.12 4.80
N LEU A 225 11.38 -12.99 6.05
CA LEU A 225 12.53 -12.14 6.42
C LEU A 225 13.88 -12.78 6.06
N GLY A 226 13.99 -14.10 6.17
CA GLY A 226 15.23 -14.85 5.89
C GLY A 226 15.49 -15.10 4.40
N ALA A 227 14.50 -14.87 3.53
CA ALA A 227 14.60 -15.02 2.09
C ALA A 227 14.98 -13.72 1.33
N ALA A 228 15.27 -12.63 2.07
CA ALA A 228 15.62 -11.31 1.53
C ALA A 228 17.14 -11.10 1.42
#